data_AF-A0A3B0SIS8-F1
#
_entry.id   AF-A0A3B0SIS8-F1
#
_cell.length_a   1.000
_cell.length_b   1.000
_cell.length_c   1.000
_cell.angle_alpha   90.00
_cell.angle_beta   90.00
_cell.angle_gamma   90.00
#
_symmetry.space_group_name_H-M   'P 1'
#
loop_
_entity.id
_entity.type
_entity.pdbx_description
1 polymer ?
#
loop_
_entity_poly.entity_id
_entity_poly.type
_entity_poly.pdbx_seq_one_letter_code
_entity_poly.pdbx_strand_id
1 'polypeptide(L)'
;MTSPKLTGRCLCGAIEFSLDAGDLKDPGACHCSQCRRWAGHYWAAVNAPLAALSITKGEDAVKWYRASDYARRGFCGACGSS
;
A
#
# COMPACT_ATOMS: atom_id res chain seq x y z
N MET A 1 -19.97 6.73 14.89
CA MET A 1 -19.70 7.57 13.72
C MET A 1 -18.77 6.79 12.81
N THR A 2 -19.24 6.38 11.64
CA THR A 2 -18.47 5.53 10.71
C THR A 2 -17.32 6.36 10.16
N SER A 3 -16.08 5.93 10.41
CA SER A 3 -14.90 6.59 9.85
C SER A 3 -14.99 6.63 8.32
N PRO A 4 -14.56 7.71 7.65
CA PRO A 4 -14.56 7.77 6.19
C PRO A 4 -13.75 6.60 5.63
N LYS A 5 -14.25 5.94 4.59
CA LYS A 5 -13.54 4.85 3.88
C LYS A 5 -12.92 5.38 2.60
N LEU A 6 -11.63 5.13 2.42
CA LEU A 6 -10.95 5.31 1.14
C LEU A 6 -10.92 3.98 0.38
N THR A 7 -10.99 4.05 -0.94
CA THR A 7 -10.86 2.88 -1.81
C THR A 7 -9.75 3.12 -2.83
N GLY A 8 -9.14 2.04 -3.29
CA GLY A 8 -8.07 2.08 -4.27
C GLY A 8 -7.95 0.78 -5.03
N ARG A 9 -7.19 0.82 -6.12
CA ARG A 9 -6.87 -0.36 -6.93
C ARG A 9 -5.48 -0.24 -7.52
N CYS A 10 -4.89 -1.38 -7.88
CA CYS A 10 -3.68 -1.39 -8.71
C CYS A 10 -3.99 -0.90 -10.15
N LEU A 11 -2.95 -0.60 -10.93
CA LEU A 11 -3.10 -0.06 -12.29
C LEU A 11 -3.97 -0.94 -13.20
N CYS A 12 -3.79 -2.26 -13.14
CA CYS A 12 -4.58 -3.21 -13.95
C CYS A 12 -5.95 -3.56 -13.36
N GLY A 13 -6.24 -3.17 -12.11
CA GLY A 13 -7.50 -3.49 -11.43
C GLY A 13 -7.64 -4.95 -10.96
N ALA A 14 -6.57 -5.75 -11.00
CA ALA A 14 -6.54 -7.09 -10.44
C ALA A 14 -6.70 -7.07 -8.91
N ILE A 15 -6.19 -6.02 -8.25
CA ILE A 15 -6.28 -5.79 -6.81
C ILE A 15 -7.16 -4.58 -6.56
N GLU A 16 -8.11 -4.71 -5.64
CA GLU A 16 -8.88 -3.61 -5.06
C GLU A 16 -8.76 -3.67 -3.53
N PHE A 17 -8.73 -2.51 -2.88
CA PHE A 17 -8.61 -2.42 -1.43
C PHE A 17 -9.42 -1.26 -0.87
N SER A 18 -9.75 -1.37 0.41
CA SER A 18 -10.36 -0.31 1.20
C SER A 18 -9.52 0.00 2.44
N LEU A 19 -9.51 1.25 2.84
CA LEU A 19 -8.81 1.74 4.03
C LEU A 19 -9.79 2.54 4.91
N ASP A 20 -9.93 2.15 6.17
CA ASP A 20 -10.61 2.97 7.16
C ASP A 20 -9.75 4.19 7.48
N ALA A 21 -10.18 5.37 7.03
CA ALA A 21 -9.34 6.56 6.96
C ALA A 21 -9.19 7.29 8.30
N GLY A 22 -10.03 6.97 9.30
CA GLY A 22 -9.95 7.44 10.69
C GLY A 22 -9.21 8.77 10.88
N ASP A 23 -8.12 8.73 11.67
CA ASP A 23 -7.21 9.85 11.90
C ASP A 23 -5.90 9.72 11.10
N LEU A 24 -5.98 9.35 9.81
CA LEU A 24 -4.80 9.31 8.95
C LEU A 24 -4.04 10.64 8.99
N LYS A 25 -2.71 10.54 9.12
CA LYS A 25 -1.82 11.69 9.02
C LYS A 25 -1.56 12.04 7.56
N ASP A 26 -1.06 13.26 7.36
CA ASP A 26 -0.66 13.71 6.03
C ASP A 26 0.35 12.75 5.37
N PRO A 27 0.29 12.58 4.04
CA PRO A 27 1.25 11.76 3.33
C PRO A 27 2.68 12.23 3.56
N GLY A 28 3.57 11.27 3.82
CA GLY A 28 5.01 11.52 3.87
C GLY A 28 5.69 11.13 2.56
N ALA A 29 6.82 11.77 2.25
CA ALA A 29 7.67 11.43 1.10
C ALA A 29 9.03 10.88 1.59
N CYS A 30 9.17 9.55 1.58
CA CYS A 30 10.41 8.90 1.98
C CYS A 30 11.44 8.89 0.84
N HIS A 31 12.66 9.34 1.14
CA HIS A 31 13.76 9.42 0.19
C HIS A 31 14.89 8.42 0.50
N CYS A 32 14.67 7.40 1.34
CA CYS A 32 15.72 6.43 1.66
C CYS A 32 16.08 5.54 0.45
N SER A 33 17.24 4.88 0.49
CA SER A 33 17.73 4.05 -0.62
C SER A 33 16.75 2.93 -1.00
N GLN A 34 16.10 2.28 -0.01
CA GLN A 34 15.11 1.24 -0.27
C GLN A 34 13.87 1.79 -0.98
N CYS A 35 13.35 2.94 -0.52
CA CYS A 35 12.17 3.58 -1.12
C CYS A 35 12.46 4.07 -2.54
N ARG A 36 13.64 4.64 -2.80
CA ARG A 36 14.03 5.05 -4.17
C ARG A 36 14.17 3.88 -5.13
N ARG A 37 14.71 2.74 -4.68
CA ARG A 37 14.80 1.52 -5.49
C ARG A 37 13.43 0.89 -5.74
N TRP A 38 12.53 0.98 -4.77
CA TRP A 38 11.16 0.46 -4.88
C TRP A 38 10.30 1.27 -5.85
N ALA A 39 10.34 2.59 -5.74
CA ALA A 39 9.42 3.48 -6.46
C ALA A 39 9.99 4.05 -7.77
N GLY A 40 11.32 4.00 -7.95
CA GLY A 40 12.02 4.79 -8.97
C GLY A 40 12.13 6.29 -8.65
N HIS A 41 11.54 6.75 -7.54
CA HIS A 41 11.56 8.13 -7.05
C HIS A 41 11.37 8.16 -5.51
N TYR A 42 11.09 9.32 -4.93
CA TYR A 42 10.59 9.42 -3.56
C TYR A 42 9.28 8.64 -3.41
N TRP A 43 9.14 7.96 -2.28
CA TRP A 43 7.96 7.17 -1.97
C TRP A 43 6.96 8.01 -1.18
N ALA A 44 5.90 8.44 -1.86
CA ALA A 44 4.79 9.16 -1.26
C ALA A 44 3.73 8.17 -0.76
N ALA A 45 3.48 8.14 0.55
CA ALA A 45 2.50 7.23 1.15
C ALA A 45 1.96 7.76 2.49
N VAL A 46 0.83 7.22 2.92
CA VAL A 46 0.27 7.41 4.26
C VAL A 46 0.61 6.21 5.16
N ASN A 47 0.75 6.44 6.46
CA ASN A 47 0.87 5.37 7.44
C ASN A 47 -0.52 5.04 8.00
N ALA A 48 -0.86 3.76 8.04
CA ALA A 48 -2.13 3.29 8.60
C ALA A 48 -1.95 2.01 9.43
N PRO A 49 -2.80 1.76 10.43
CA PRO A 49 -2.86 0.46 11.10
C PRO A 49 -3.17 -0.66 10.11
N LEU A 50 -2.50 -1.81 10.24
CA LEU A 50 -2.79 -2.97 9.38
C LEU A 50 -4.25 -3.41 9.45
N ALA A 51 -4.86 -3.32 10.63
CA ALA A 51 -6.28 -3.66 10.82
C ALA A 51 -7.25 -2.71 10.10
N ALA A 52 -6.80 -1.53 9.67
CA ALA A 52 -7.61 -0.58 8.91
C ALA A 52 -7.59 -0.86 7.40
N LEU A 53 -6.66 -1.67 6.90
CA LEU A 53 -6.52 -2.00 5.49
C LEU A 53 -7.15 -3.37 5.20
N SER A 54 -8.03 -3.41 4.20
CA SER A 54 -8.61 -4.66 3.70
C SER A 54 -8.45 -4.75 2.19
N ILE A 55 -7.96 -5.90 1.71
CA ILE A 55 -7.95 -6.21 0.28
C ILE A 55 -9.31 -6.79 -0.06
N THR A 56 -10.09 -6.05 -0.85
CA THR A 56 -11.46 -6.40 -1.18
C THR A 56 -11.55 -7.31 -2.41
N LYS A 57 -10.47 -7.39 -3.21
CA LYS A 57 -10.34 -8.24 -4.39
C LYS A 57 -8.88 -8.53 -4.71
N GLY A 58 -8.59 -9.74 -5.17
CA GLY A 58 -7.30 -10.11 -5.75
C GLY A 58 -6.18 -10.29 -4.74
N GLU A 59 -6.48 -10.82 -3.56
CA GLU A 59 -5.48 -11.10 -2.52
C GLU A 59 -4.38 -12.06 -3.01
N ASP A 60 -4.73 -13.00 -3.89
CA ASP A 60 -3.83 -13.93 -4.59
C ASP A 60 -2.92 -13.25 -5.63
N ALA A 61 -3.36 -12.12 -6.18
CA ALA A 61 -2.57 -11.29 -7.10
C ALA A 61 -1.53 -10.42 -6.36
N VAL A 62 -1.60 -10.33 -5.03
CA VAL A 62 -0.60 -9.62 -4.21
C VAL A 62 0.65 -10.47 -4.08
N LYS A 63 1.79 -9.89 -4.45
CA LYS A 63 3.12 -10.45 -4.17
C LYS A 63 3.75 -9.68 -3.02
N TRP A 64 4.44 -10.41 -2.15
CA TRP A 64 5.10 -9.86 -0.97
C TRP A 64 6.62 -10.01 -1.10
N TYR A 65 7.34 -8.91 -0.93
CA TYR A 65 8.79 -8.87 -0.86
C TYR A 65 9.24 -8.58 0.59
N ARG A 66 10.07 -9.44 1.19
CA ARG A 66 10.62 -9.21 2.54
C ARG A 66 11.73 -8.15 2.46
N ALA A 67 11.44 -6.94 2.93
CA ALA A 67 12.34 -5.79 2.83
C ALA A 67 13.30 -5.65 4.01
N SER A 68 12.94 -6.19 5.17
CA SER A 68 13.79 -6.28 6.36
C SER A 68 13.34 -7.44 7.24
N ASP A 69 13.93 -7.57 8.43
CA ASP A 69 13.51 -8.59 9.38
C ASP A 69 12.11 -8.40 9.96
N TYR A 70 11.58 -7.18 9.87
CA TYR A 70 10.29 -6.79 10.43
C TYR A 70 9.30 -6.22 9.40
N ALA A 71 9.74 -5.95 8.17
CA ALA A 71 8.92 -5.30 7.15
C ALA A 71 8.88 -6.07 5.83
N ARG A 72 7.69 -6.09 5.21
CA ARG A 72 7.44 -6.59 3.85
C ARG A 72 6.74 -5.52 3.01
N ARG A 73 6.91 -5.59 1.69
CA ARG A 73 6.29 -4.69 0.71
C ARG A 73 5.35 -5.49 -0.18
N GLY A 74 4.10 -5.05 -0.28
CA GLY A 74 3.08 -5.65 -1.14
C GLY A 74 3.03 -4.95 -2.49
N PHE A 75 2.82 -5.71 -3.57
CA PHE A 75 2.63 -5.17 -4.92
C PHE A 75 1.81 -6.13 -5.77
N CYS A 76 1.20 -5.60 -6.84
CA CYS A 76 0.48 -6.40 -7.81
C CYS A 76 1.47 -7.22 -8.66
N GLY A 77 1.34 -8.55 -8.63
CA GLY A 77 2.15 -9.44 -9.46
C GLY A 77 1.93 -9.28 -10.96
N ALA A 78 0.80 -8.68 -11.38
CA ALA A 78 0.47 -8.50 -12.79
C ALA A 78 0.99 -7.17 -13.37
N CYS A 79 0.89 -6.06 -12.62
CA CYS A 79 1.24 -4.73 -13.14
C CYS A 79 2.31 -3.99 -12.33
N GLY A 80 2.84 -4.57 -11.26
CA GLY A 80 3.89 -3.98 -10.44
C GLY A 80 3.45 -2.83 -9.52
N SER A 81 2.19 -2.38 -9.57
CA SER A 81 1.71 -1.31 -8.69
C SER A 81 1.72 -1.74 -7.23
N SER A 82 2.14 -0.84 -6.34
CA SER A 82 2.33 -1.05 -4.91
C SER A 82 1.63 0.02 -4.09
#